data_AF-A0AAW0CMA2-F1
#
_entry.id   AF-A0AAW0CMA2-F1
#
_cell.length_a   1.000
_cell.length_b   1.000
_cell.length_c   1.000
_cell.angle_alpha   90.00
_cell.angle_beta   90.00
_cell.angle_gamma   90.00
#
_symmetry.space_group_name_H-M   'P 1'
#
loop_
_entity.id
_entity.type
_entity.pdbx_description
1 polymer ?
#
loop_
_entity_poly.entity_id
_entity_poly.type
_entity_poly.pdbx_seq_one_letter_code
_entity_poly.pdbx_strand_id
1 'polypeptide(L)'
;YKPPRSPNSRKGRPEAARPVMEHFALECSREISERELEGLADIFESPFGNDISEAELTSLSFPQTVKLVKSKAPNLWELLFRLARTEGQQTRNPNKNPSNVSRTVLYQFR
;
A
#
# COMPACT_ATOMS: atom_id res chain seq x y z
N TYR A 1 3.53 22.28 16.36
CA TYR A 1 3.63 23.65 16.90
C TYR A 1 2.24 24.11 17.34
N LYS A 2 2.07 24.62 18.58
CA LYS A 2 0.76 25.10 19.08
C LYS A 2 0.84 26.63 19.22
N PRO A 3 0.08 27.42 18.46
CA PRO A 3 0.10 28.86 18.60
C PRO A 3 -0.46 29.30 19.96
N PRO A 4 0.11 30.35 20.58
CA PRO A 4 -0.33 30.85 21.87
C PRO A 4 -1.79 31.32 21.82
N ARG A 5 -2.51 31.13 22.92
CA ARG A 5 -3.92 31.50 23.07
C ARG A 5 -4.10 32.48 24.22
N SER A 6 -5.08 33.37 24.09
CA SER A 6 -5.52 34.17 25.23
C SER A 6 -6.20 33.26 26.27
N PRO A 7 -5.92 33.44 27.58
CA PRO A 7 -6.37 32.54 28.65
C PRO A 7 -7.90 32.33 28.73
N ASN A 8 -8.69 33.26 28.20
CA ASN A 8 -10.16 33.26 28.27
C ASN A 8 -10.88 32.98 26.93
N SER A 9 -10.16 32.56 25.89
CA SER A 9 -10.79 32.30 24.59
C SER A 9 -11.58 30.99 24.58
N ARG A 10 -12.91 31.10 24.43
CA ARG A 10 -13.83 29.97 24.19
C ARG A 10 -13.95 29.59 22.71
N LYS A 11 -13.24 30.29 21.80
CA LYS A 11 -13.31 30.01 20.36
C LYS A 11 -12.65 28.66 20.03
N GLY A 12 -13.30 27.88 19.16
CA GLY A 12 -12.75 26.64 18.59
C GLY A 12 -11.34 26.86 18.03
N ARG A 13 -10.51 25.79 18.02
CA ARG A 13 -9.18 25.89 17.40
C ARG A 13 -9.33 26.19 15.91
N PRO A 14 -8.63 27.18 15.36
CA PRO A 14 -8.55 27.30 13.93
C PRO A 14 -7.86 26.05 13.40
N GLU A 15 -8.48 25.39 12.42
CA GLU A 15 -7.92 24.20 11.77
C GLU A 15 -6.72 24.54 10.87
N ALA A 16 -6.49 25.83 10.63
CA ALA A 16 -5.40 26.36 9.80
C ALA A 16 -5.39 25.67 8.42
N ALA A 17 -4.21 25.42 7.85
CA ALA A 17 -4.07 24.74 6.56
C ALA A 17 -4.29 23.22 6.63
N ARG A 18 -4.62 22.65 7.80
CA ARG A 18 -4.70 21.20 7.98
C ARG A 18 -5.63 20.52 6.97
N PRO A 19 -6.87 21.00 6.74
CA PRO A 19 -7.77 20.33 5.78
C PRO A 19 -7.24 20.34 4.35
N VAL A 20 -6.58 21.44 3.95
CA VAL A 20 -6.00 21.58 2.61
C VAL A 20 -4.77 20.69 2.44
N MET A 21 -3.91 20.62 3.46
CA MET A 21 -2.72 19.75 3.44
C MET A 21 -3.09 18.27 3.48
N GLU A 22 -4.11 17.89 4.24
CA GLU A 22 -4.64 16.52 4.27
C GLU A 22 -5.19 16.12 2.91
N HIS A 23 -6.00 16.99 2.29
CA HIS A 23 -6.52 16.73 0.95
C HIS A 23 -5.41 16.63 -0.11
N PHE A 24 -4.44 17.55 -0.10
CA PHE A 24 -3.28 17.50 -0.99
C PHE A 24 -2.49 16.20 -0.83
N ALA A 25 -2.22 15.78 0.41
CA ALA A 25 -1.50 14.53 0.68
C ALA A 25 -2.27 13.31 0.16
N LEU A 26 -3.60 13.31 0.29
CA LEU A 26 -4.45 12.25 -0.25
C LEU A 26 -4.36 12.18 -1.78
N GLU A 27 -4.48 13.31 -2.48
CA GLU A 27 -4.35 13.37 -3.93
C GLU A 27 -2.97 12.87 -4.40
N CYS A 28 -1.88 13.33 -3.78
CA CYS A 28 -0.54 12.82 -4.10
C CYS A 28 -0.42 11.31 -3.88
N SER A 29 -0.97 10.80 -2.77
CA SER A 29 -0.93 9.36 -2.48
C SER A 29 -1.71 8.54 -3.50
N ARG A 30 -2.83 9.08 -3.99
CA ARG A 30 -3.67 8.47 -5.02
C ARG A 30 -2.93 8.41 -6.35
N GLU A 31 -2.39 9.52 -6.81
CA GLU A 31 -1.64 9.58 -8.08
C GLU A 31 -0.43 8.63 -8.09
N ILE A 32 0.31 8.55 -6.98
CA ILE A 32 1.42 7.61 -6.83
C ILE A 32 0.91 6.16 -6.91
N SER A 33 -0.18 5.85 -6.21
CA SER A 33 -0.75 4.50 -6.20
C SER A 33 -1.28 4.08 -7.57
N GLU A 34 -1.96 4.98 -8.29
CA GLU A 34 -2.46 4.73 -9.64
C GLU A 34 -1.31 4.46 -10.61
N ARG A 35 -0.25 5.28 -10.59
CA ARG A 35 0.94 5.07 -11.43
C ARG A 35 1.65 3.75 -11.12
N GLU A 36 1.76 3.41 -9.83
CA GLU A 36 2.37 2.15 -9.42
C GLU A 36 1.50 0.95 -9.83
N LEU A 37 0.17 1.04 -9.73
CA LEU A 37 -0.76 0.02 -10.21
C LEU A 37 -0.67 -0.18 -11.72
N GLU A 38 -0.63 0.89 -12.50
CA GLU A 38 -0.41 0.83 -13.95
C GLU A 38 0.91 0.12 -14.28
N GLY A 39 1.99 0.43 -13.55
CA GLY A 39 3.28 -0.26 -13.73
C GLY A 39 3.26 -1.75 -13.36
N LEU A 40 2.30 -2.19 -12.55
CA LEU A 40 2.08 -3.58 -12.19
C LEU A 40 1.20 -4.34 -13.21
N ALA A 41 0.49 -3.64 -14.10
CA ALA A 41 -0.36 -4.28 -15.11
C ALA A 41 0.45 -5.31 -15.92
N ASP A 42 1.66 -4.96 -16.37
CA ASP A 42 2.56 -5.88 -17.10
C ASP A 42 2.87 -7.20 -16.36
N ILE A 43 2.75 -7.22 -15.03
CA ILE A 43 3.09 -8.38 -14.20
C ILE A 43 1.86 -9.27 -13.98
N PHE A 44 0.66 -8.69 -13.93
CA PHE A 44 -0.57 -9.38 -13.55
C PHE A 44 -1.54 -9.58 -14.73
N GLU A 45 -1.38 -8.84 -15.82
CA GLU A 45 -2.14 -9.06 -17.03
C GLU A 45 -1.69 -10.35 -17.71
N SER A 46 -2.67 -11.17 -18.08
CA SER A 46 -2.42 -12.35 -18.89
C SER A 46 -2.09 -11.92 -20.32
N PRO A 47 -1.14 -12.58 -21.00
CA PRO A 47 -0.83 -12.27 -22.39
C PRO A 47 -2.08 -12.36 -23.26
N PHE A 48 -2.40 -11.29 -23.98
CA PHE A 48 -3.61 -11.20 -24.78
C PHE A 48 -3.51 -12.13 -26.00
N GLY A 49 -4.50 -13.02 -26.18
CA GLY A 49 -4.69 -13.80 -27.40
C GLY A 49 -4.02 -15.19 -27.47
N ASN A 50 -3.38 -15.66 -26.40
CA ASN A 50 -2.89 -17.04 -26.31
C ASN A 50 -3.71 -17.85 -25.31
N ASP A 51 -4.03 -19.11 -25.65
CA ASP A 51 -4.54 -20.08 -24.69
C ASP A 51 -3.48 -20.23 -23.58
N ILE A 52 -3.80 -19.73 -22.39
CA ILE A 52 -2.92 -19.81 -21.22
C ILE A 52 -2.73 -21.29 -20.90
N SER A 53 -1.47 -21.76 -20.94
CA SER A 53 -1.18 -23.14 -20.61
C SER A 53 -1.37 -23.41 -19.10
N GLU A 54 -1.78 -24.62 -18.73
CA GLU A 54 -1.88 -25.02 -17.33
C GLU A 54 -0.55 -24.83 -16.57
N ALA A 55 0.58 -24.97 -17.29
CA ALA A 55 1.92 -24.70 -16.77
C ALA A 55 2.14 -23.21 -16.44
N GLU A 56 1.61 -22.28 -17.24
CA GLU A 56 1.68 -20.84 -16.95
C GLU A 56 0.80 -20.46 -15.76
N LEU A 57 -0.39 -21.06 -15.62
CA LEU A 57 -1.26 -20.87 -14.44
C LEU A 57 -0.62 -21.35 -13.13
N THR A 58 0.25 -22.36 -13.21
CA THR A 58 0.86 -23.01 -12.04
C THR A 58 2.31 -22.60 -11.78
N SER A 59 2.98 -21.93 -12.72
CA SER A 59 4.39 -21.53 -12.60
C SER A 59 4.63 -20.23 -11.81
N LEU A 60 3.58 -19.61 -11.26
CA LEU A 60 3.71 -18.37 -10.50
C LEU A 60 4.62 -18.53 -9.27
N SER A 61 5.82 -17.94 -9.36
CA SER A 61 6.79 -17.91 -8.26
C SER A 61 6.54 -16.72 -7.35
N PHE A 62 5.79 -16.94 -6.26
CA PHE A 62 5.50 -15.90 -5.26
C PHE A 62 6.73 -15.08 -4.80
N PRO A 63 7.90 -15.67 -4.51
CA PRO A 63 9.08 -14.89 -4.12
C PRO A 63 9.57 -13.93 -5.22
N GLN A 64 9.44 -14.32 -6.49
CA GLN A 64 9.83 -13.50 -7.63
C GLN A 64 8.80 -12.40 -7.88
N THR A 65 7.50 -12.73 -7.83
CA THR A 65 6.41 -11.75 -7.93
C THR A 65 6.52 -10.69 -6.85
N VAL A 66 6.77 -11.08 -5.59
CA VAL A 66 6.96 -10.11 -4.50
C VAL A 66 8.16 -9.20 -4.73
N LYS A 67 9.28 -9.71 -5.27
CA LYS A 67 10.45 -8.88 -5.61
C LYS A 67 10.11 -7.88 -6.72
N LEU A 68 9.40 -8.33 -7.76
CA LEU A 68 8.95 -7.49 -8.87
C LEU A 68 7.99 -6.39 -8.39
N VAL A 69 7.00 -6.75 -7.59
CA VAL A 69 6.03 -5.79 -7.02
C VAL A 69 6.73 -4.77 -6.13
N LYS A 70 7.65 -5.19 -5.24
CA LYS A 70 8.44 -4.26 -4.43
C LYS A 70 9.30 -3.31 -5.25
N SER A 71 9.78 -3.76 -6.41
CA SER A 71 10.62 -2.96 -7.30
C SER A 71 9.81 -1.96 -8.12
N LYS A 72 8.63 -2.35 -8.62
CA LYS A 72 7.79 -1.51 -9.48
C LYS A 72 6.81 -0.63 -8.70
N ALA A 73 6.39 -1.06 -7.52
CA ALA A 73 5.35 -0.43 -6.71
C ALA A 73 5.72 -0.39 -5.21
N PRO A 74 6.81 0.31 -4.84
CA PRO A 74 7.29 0.33 -3.47
C PRO A 74 6.32 0.97 -2.46
N ASN A 75 5.63 2.07 -2.84
CA ASN A 75 4.74 2.78 -1.92
C ASN A 75 3.46 2.00 -1.68
N LEU A 76 2.87 1.46 -2.75
CA LEU A 76 1.71 0.59 -2.71
C LEU A 76 2.02 -0.69 -1.94
N TRP A 77 3.20 -1.28 -2.16
CA TRP A 77 3.64 -2.44 -1.40
C TRP A 77 3.71 -2.15 0.10
N GLU A 78 4.30 -1.02 0.49
CA GLU A 78 4.37 -0.62 1.88
C GLU A 78 2.99 -0.36 2.48
N LEU A 79 2.10 0.30 1.73
CA LEU A 79 0.72 0.55 2.14
C LEU A 79 -0.04 -0.75 2.38
N LEU A 80 -0.02 -1.67 1.41
CA LEU A 80 -0.63 -3.00 1.54
C LEU A 80 -0.03 -3.80 2.69
N PHE A 81 1.28 -3.72 2.88
CA PHE A 81 1.97 -4.40 3.97
C PHE A 81 1.55 -3.86 5.35
N ARG A 82 1.37 -2.54 5.47
CA ARG A 82 0.87 -1.89 6.68
C ARG A 82 -0.60 -2.24 6.93
N LEU A 83 -1.44 -2.25 5.90
CA LEU A 83 -2.86 -2.64 6.02
C LEU A 83 -3.03 -4.12 6.40
N ALA A 84 -2.15 -4.99 5.91
CA ALA A 84 -2.20 -6.42 6.20
C ALA A 84 -1.72 -6.79 7.61
N ARG A 85 -1.18 -5.85 8.39
CA ARG A 85 -0.71 -6.09 9.76
C ARG A 85 -1.44 -5.16 10.73
N THR A 86 -2.04 -5.74 11.76
CA THR A 86 -2.55 -4.94 12.89
C THR A 86 -1.39 -4.53 13.82
N GLU A 87 -1.48 -3.37 14.47
CA GLU A 87 -0.47 -2.89 15.42
C GLU A 87 -0.16 -3.92 16.53
N GLY A 88 -1.16 -4.69 16.96
CA GLY A 88 -1.01 -5.78 17.92
C GLY A 88 -0.22 -6.99 17.38
N GLN A 89 -0.23 -7.25 16.07
CA GLN A 89 0.60 -8.28 15.44
C GLN A 89 2.04 -7.84 15.24
N GLN A 90 2.26 -6.53 15.06
CA GLN A 90 3.59 -5.93 14.87
C GLN A 90 4.41 -5.97 16.16
N THR A 91 3.77 -5.75 17.31
CA THR A 91 4.37 -5.82 18.64
C THR A 91 4.56 -7.26 19.15
N ARG A 92 3.63 -8.17 18.87
CA ARG A 92 3.71 -9.57 19.35
C ARG A 92 4.61 -10.49 18.53
N ASN A 93 4.89 -10.15 17.27
CA ASN A 93 5.70 -10.99 16.38
C ASN A 93 6.68 -10.15 15.54
N PRO A 94 7.70 -9.52 16.17
CA PRO A 94 8.70 -8.73 15.45
C PRO A 94 9.52 -9.60 14.48
N ASN A 95 9.74 -10.88 14.81
CA ASN A 95 10.57 -11.80 14.04
C ASN A 95 9.79 -12.71 13.08
N LYS A 96 8.45 -12.62 12.98
CA LYS A 96 7.73 -13.41 11.98
C LYS A 96 8.07 -12.88 10.60
N ASN A 97 8.72 -13.75 9.83
CA ASN A 97 9.20 -13.52 8.48
C ASN A 97 8.09 -12.87 7.63
N PRO A 98 8.33 -11.69 7.02
CA PRO A 98 7.33 -10.95 6.24
C PRO A 98 6.84 -11.71 5.01
N SER A 99 7.51 -12.81 4.64
CA SER A 99 7.15 -13.72 3.54
C SER A 99 5.77 -14.38 3.70
N ASN A 100 5.27 -14.56 4.92
CA ASN A 100 3.92 -15.11 5.14
C ASN A 100 2.81 -14.06 4.94
N VAL A 101 3.11 -12.78 5.16
CA VAL A 101 2.15 -11.67 4.95
C VAL A 101 1.98 -11.37 3.46
N SER A 102 3.05 -11.52 2.67
CA SER A 102 2.99 -11.47 1.19
C SER A 102 1.99 -12.46 0.60
N ARG A 103 1.84 -13.65 1.21
CA ARG A 103 0.85 -14.64 0.76
C ARG A 103 -0.58 -14.10 0.97
N THR A 104 -0.88 -13.53 2.13
CA THR A 104 -2.21 -12.99 2.44
C THR A 104 -2.62 -11.86 1.50
N VAL A 105 -1.69 -10.94 1.20
CA VAL A 105 -1.96 -9.84 0.26
C VAL A 105 -2.22 -10.39 -1.14
N LEU A 106 -1.39 -11.30 -1.65
CA LEU A 106 -1.56 -11.88 -2.99
C LEU A 106 -2.80 -12.79 -3.12
N TYR A 107 -3.21 -13.49 -2.06
CA TYR A 107 -4.47 -14.25 -2.06
C TYR A 107 -5.72 -13.38 -2.12
N GLN A 108 -5.66 -12.11 -1.69
CA GLN A 108 -6.80 -11.18 -1.78
C GLN A 108 -6.95 -10.51 -3.16
N PHE A 109 -5.91 -10.56 -4.00
CA PHE A 109 -5.93 -10.02 -5.37
C PHE A 109 -6.24 -11.08 -6.44
N ARG A 110 -6.56 -12.32 -6.05
CA ARG A 110 -7.08 -13.38 -6.94
C ARG A 110 -8.59 -13.50 -6.77
#